data_AF-A0A963F8E0-F1
#
_entry.id   AF-A0A963F8E0-F1
#
_cell.length_a   1.000
_cell.length_b   1.000
_cell.length_c   1.000
_cell.angle_alpha   90.00
_cell.angle_beta   90.00
_cell.angle_gamma   90.00
#
_symmetry.space_group_name_H-M   'P 1'
#
loop_
_entity.id
_entity.type
_entity.pdbx_description
1 polymer ?
#
loop_
_entity_poly.entity_id
_entity_poly.type
_entity_poly.pdbx_seq_one_letter_code
_entity_poly.pdbx_strand_id
1 'polypeptide(L)'
;LLAVTELRKQSMATPELPQKAALEDAMQAGLHKLIVVAEAYPELKADENFRQLQAELTDTEDQIQYARRFYNGAVRLFNTRVQSFPDLLVARPLGFEAAEYFEIDDAAARVTPTVGLR
;
A
#
# COMPACT_ATOMS: atom_id res chain seq x y z
N LEU A 1 7.40 0.80 -20.91
CA LEU A 1 6.02 1.22 -21.21
C LEU A 1 5.07 0.04 -21.36
N LEU A 2 5.33 -0.94 -22.23
CA LEU A 2 4.48 -2.14 -22.39
C LEU A 2 4.16 -2.87 -21.07
N ALA A 3 5.16 -3.03 -20.19
CA ALA A 3 4.96 -3.67 -18.89
C ALA A 3 3.96 -2.92 -17.97
N VAL A 4 4.01 -1.59 -17.94
CA VAL A 4 3.11 -0.77 -17.11
C VAL A 4 1.69 -0.79 -17.68
N THR A 5 1.55 -0.74 -19.00
CA THR A 5 0.25 -0.85 -19.67
C THR A 5 -0.41 -2.20 -19.42
N GLU A 6 0.37 -3.28 -19.45
CA GLU A 6 -0.13 -4.64 -19.18
C GLU A 6 -0.53 -4.81 -17.71
N LEU A 7 0.30 -4.34 -16.77
CA LEU A 7 -0.03 -4.35 -15.33
C LEU A 7 -1.31 -3.57 -15.03
N ARG A 8 -1.51 -2.41 -15.67
CA ARG A 8 -2.74 -1.63 -15.56
C ARG A 8 -3.96 -2.42 -16.04
N LYS A 9 -3.84 -3.07 -17.20
CA LYS A 9 -4.92 -3.90 -17.77
C LYS A 9 -5.29 -5.05 -16.83
N GLN A 10 -4.29 -5.70 -16.23
CA GLN A 10 -4.48 -6.79 -15.27
C GLN A 10 -5.11 -6.29 -13.96
N SER A 11 -4.68 -5.15 -13.42
CA SER A 11 -5.30 -4.54 -12.23
C SER A 11 -6.78 -4.19 -12.47
N MET A 12 -7.11 -3.64 -13.64
CA MET A 12 -8.51 -3.32 -13.99
C MET A 12 -9.40 -4.57 -14.13
N ALA A 13 -8.83 -5.71 -14.52
CA ALA A 13 -9.55 -6.96 -14.69
C ALA A 13 -9.65 -7.79 -13.40
N THR A 14 -8.92 -7.43 -12.34
CA THR A 14 -8.83 -8.20 -11.09
C THR A 14 -9.81 -7.65 -10.05
N PRO A 15 -10.84 -8.41 -9.64
CA PRO A 15 -11.80 -7.96 -8.64
C PRO A 15 -11.31 -8.19 -7.19
N GLU A 16 -10.37 -9.12 -6.99
CA GLU A 16 -9.85 -9.48 -5.68
C GLU A 16 -8.87 -8.43 -5.15
N LEU A 17 -9.21 -7.83 -4.00
CA LEU A 17 -8.42 -6.77 -3.35
C LEU A 17 -6.94 -7.12 -3.12
N PRO A 18 -6.57 -8.32 -2.61
CA PRO A 18 -5.16 -8.65 -2.36
C PRO A 18 -4.33 -8.76 -3.64
N GLN A 19 -4.87 -9.41 -4.68
CA GLN A 19 -4.19 -9.52 -5.97
C GLN A 19 -4.10 -8.17 -6.68
N LYS A 20 -5.16 -7.36 -6.59
CA LYS A 20 -5.17 -6.02 -7.15
C LYS A 20 -4.12 -5.12 -6.49
N ALA A 21 -3.97 -5.19 -5.16
CA ALA A 21 -2.94 -4.47 -4.43
C ALA A 21 -1.52 -4.81 -4.93
N ALA A 22 -1.22 -6.10 -5.07
CA ALA A 22 0.09 -6.55 -5.57
C ALA A 22 0.37 -6.08 -7.00
N LEU A 23 -0.65 -6.05 -7.86
CA LEU A 23 -0.54 -5.54 -9.23
C LEU A 23 -0.31 -4.03 -9.27
N GLU A 24 -0.97 -3.27 -8.38
CA GLU A 24 -0.78 -1.82 -8.25
C GLU A 24 0.62 -1.49 -7.73
N ASP A 25 1.12 -2.19 -6.71
CA ASP A 25 2.49 -2.03 -6.20
C ASP A 25 3.53 -2.31 -7.31
N ALA A 26 3.32 -3.36 -8.11
CA ALA A 26 4.20 -3.68 -9.25
C ALA A 26 4.16 -2.61 -10.35
N MET A 27 2.97 -2.07 -10.64
CA MET A 27 2.79 -0.99 -11.61
C MET A 27 3.53 0.28 -11.15
N GLN A 28 3.40 0.63 -9.88
CA GLN A 28 4.04 1.76 -9.24
C GLN A 28 5.57 1.63 -9.28
N ALA A 29 6.12 0.46 -8.97
CA ALA A 29 7.55 0.18 -9.09
C ALA A 29 8.05 0.35 -10.54
N GLY A 30 7.26 -0.09 -11.52
CA GLY A 30 7.56 0.11 -12.95
C GLY A 30 7.55 1.58 -13.36
N LEU A 31 6.67 2.37 -12.77
CA LEU A 31 6.53 3.80 -13.04
C LEU A 31 7.64 4.62 -12.38
N HIS A 32 8.06 4.26 -11.18
CA HIS A 32 9.22 4.86 -10.54
C HIS A 32 10.49 4.67 -11.39
N LYS A 33 10.69 3.47 -11.95
CA LYS A 33 11.78 3.20 -12.90
C LYS A 33 11.71 4.08 -14.14
N LEU A 34 10.50 4.37 -14.66
CA LEU A 34 10.33 5.29 -15.79
C LEU A 34 10.80 6.70 -15.44
N ILE A 35 10.45 7.21 -14.25
CA ILE A 35 10.87 8.52 -13.77
C ILE A 35 12.39 8.58 -13.64
N VAL A 36 13.02 7.56 -13.03
CA VAL A 36 14.48 7.47 -12.91
C VAL A 36 15.17 7.50 -14.27
N VAL A 37 14.63 6.78 -15.26
CA VAL A 37 15.17 6.82 -16.63
C VAL A 37 14.98 8.19 -17.26
N ALA A 38 13.83 8.84 -17.03
CA ALA A 38 13.54 10.18 -17.56
C ALA A 38 14.46 11.27 -17.01
N GLU A 39 15.05 11.10 -15.81
CA GLU A 39 16.05 12.04 -15.29
C GLU A 39 17.31 12.12 -16.17
N ALA A 40 17.62 11.05 -16.91
CA ALA A 40 18.73 11.02 -17.87
C ALA A 40 18.40 11.73 -19.20
N TYR A 41 17.16 12.16 -19.42
CA TYR A 41 16.70 12.83 -20.64
C TYR A 41 16.19 14.25 -20.33
N PRO A 42 17.06 15.28 -20.40
CA PRO A 42 16.74 16.66 -20.02
C PRO A 42 15.55 17.26 -20.77
N GLU A 43 15.35 16.89 -22.03
CA GLU A 43 14.23 17.36 -22.83
C GLU A 43 12.88 16.85 -22.29
N LEU A 44 12.81 15.58 -21.88
CA LEU A 44 11.61 15.00 -21.29
C LEU A 44 11.33 15.59 -19.90
N LYS A 45 12.39 15.89 -19.13
CA LYS A 45 12.29 16.56 -17.83
C LYS A 45 11.76 18.00 -17.93
N ALA A 46 12.07 18.68 -19.03
CA ALA A 46 11.60 20.05 -19.30
C ALA A 46 10.18 20.08 -19.89
N ASP A 47 9.68 18.95 -20.38
CA ASP A 47 8.32 18.84 -20.91
C ASP A 47 7.27 19.04 -19.81
N GLU A 48 6.34 19.96 -20.05
CA GLU A 48 5.30 20.34 -19.08
C GLU A 48 4.33 19.18 -18.79
N ASN A 49 3.98 18.38 -19.81
CA ASN A 49 3.06 17.24 -19.62
C ASN A 49 3.72 16.14 -18.77
N PHE A 50 5.02 15.89 -18.97
CA PHE A 50 5.76 14.93 -18.16
C PHE A 50 5.87 15.37 -16.70
N ARG A 51 6.12 16.66 -16.44
CA ARG A 51 6.16 17.21 -15.09
C ARG A 51 4.80 17.15 -14.39
N GLN A 52 3.72 17.44 -15.11
CA GLN A 52 2.36 17.30 -14.60
C GLN A 52 2.05 15.84 -14.23
N LEU A 53 2.40 14.90 -15.09
CA LEU A 53 2.24 13.47 -14.81
C LEU A 53 3.04 13.06 -13.56
N GLN A 54 4.30 13.50 -13.43
CA GLN A 54 5.12 13.20 -12.25
C GLN A 54 4.46 13.72 -10.95
N ALA A 55 3.89 14.94 -10.99
CA ALA A 55 3.18 15.51 -9.85
C ALA A 55 1.93 14.70 -9.48
N GLU A 56 1.08 14.37 -10.45
CA GLU A 56 -0.12 13.56 -10.23
C GLU A 56 0.19 12.17 -9.67
N LEU A 57 1.28 11.56 -10.12
CA LEU A 57 1.73 10.27 -9.60
C LEU A 57 2.23 10.37 -8.16
N THR A 58 2.91 11.45 -7.82
CA THR A 58 3.35 11.72 -6.44
C THR A 58 2.14 11.93 -5.53
N ASP A 59 1.16 12.72 -5.97
CA ASP A 59 -0.07 12.95 -5.22
C ASP A 59 -0.89 11.66 -5.04
N THR A 60 -0.94 10.82 -6.08
CA THR A 60 -1.59 9.51 -6.03
C THR A 60 -0.87 8.59 -5.03
N GLU A 61 0.46 8.62 -5.00
CA GLU A 61 1.24 7.85 -4.03
C GLU A 61 0.94 8.25 -2.59
N ASP A 62 0.92 9.55 -2.32
CA ASP A 62 0.60 10.07 -1.00
C ASP A 62 -0.81 9.64 -0.55
N GLN A 63 -1.78 9.61 -1.47
CA GLN A 63 -3.12 9.10 -1.20
C GLN A 63 -3.14 7.60 -0.91
N ILE A 64 -2.40 6.79 -1.67
CA ILE A 64 -2.28 5.34 -1.43
C ILE A 64 -1.66 5.07 -0.05
N GLN A 65 -0.58 5.77 0.29
CA GLN A 65 0.07 5.64 1.60
C GLN A 65 -0.83 6.09 2.74
N TYR A 66 -1.59 7.17 2.55
CA TYR A 66 -2.60 7.61 3.52
C TYR A 66 -3.68 6.54 3.71
N ALA A 67 -4.26 6.02 2.63
CA ALA A 67 -5.30 5.00 2.68
C ALA A 67 -4.79 3.73 3.38
N ARG A 68 -3.56 3.30 3.10
CA ARG A 68 -2.91 2.16 3.78
C ARG A 68 -2.75 2.39 5.27
N ARG A 69 -2.22 3.55 5.68
CA ARG A 69 -2.11 3.92 7.10
C ARG A 69 -3.46 3.97 7.80
N PHE A 70 -4.47 4.51 7.13
CA PHE A 70 -5.84 4.59 7.65
C PHE A 70 -6.43 3.20 7.87
N TYR A 71 -6.34 2.32 6.87
CA TYR A 71 -6.79 0.92 6.98
C TYR A 71 -6.08 0.19 8.12
N ASN A 72 -4.75 0.25 8.18
CA ASN A 72 -3.97 -0.40 9.23
C ASN A 72 -4.29 0.17 10.62
N GLY A 73 -4.55 1.49 10.73
CA GLY A 73 -5.01 2.11 11.95
C GLY A 73 -6.37 1.58 12.42
N ALA A 74 -7.30 1.38 11.49
CA ALA A 74 -8.62 0.81 11.77
C ALA A 74 -8.53 -0.66 12.18
N VAL A 75 -7.75 -1.47 11.45
CA VAL A 75 -7.48 -2.88 11.77
C VAL A 75 -6.86 -3.01 13.16
N ARG A 76 -5.88 -2.16 13.48
CA ARG A 76 -5.26 -2.16 14.82
C ARG A 76 -6.30 -1.92 15.91
N LEU A 77 -7.15 -0.91 15.75
CA LEU A 77 -8.18 -0.58 16.73
C LEU A 77 -9.19 -1.73 16.88
N PHE A 78 -9.62 -2.30 15.76
CA PHE A 78 -10.52 -3.44 15.73
C PHE A 78 -9.92 -4.66 16.43
N ASN A 79 -8.70 -5.06 16.06
CA ASN A 79 -8.00 -6.19 16.67
C ASN A 79 -7.78 -5.98 18.17
N THR A 80 -7.42 -4.76 18.57
CA THR A 80 -7.28 -4.39 19.99
C THR A 80 -8.59 -4.61 20.73
N ARG A 81 -9.72 -4.13 20.18
CA ARG A 81 -11.04 -4.31 20.81
C ARG A 81 -11.45 -5.77 20.89
N VAL A 82 -11.35 -6.52 19.79
CA VAL A 82 -11.72 -7.95 19.75
C VAL A 82 -10.93 -8.77 20.79
N GLN A 83 -9.69 -8.36 21.09
CA GLN A 83 -8.82 -9.03 22.07
C GLN A 83 -8.92 -8.46 23.49
N SER A 84 -9.58 -7.32 23.70
CA SER A 84 -9.68 -6.65 25.00
C SER A 84 -10.90 -7.09 25.79
N PHE A 85 -10.76 -7.17 27.11
CA PHE A 85 -11.90 -7.29 28.01
C PHE A 85 -12.62 -5.93 28.13
N PRO A 86 -13.98 -5.87 28.12
CA PRO A 86 -14.92 -6.99 28.10
C PRO A 86 -15.32 -7.48 26.70
N ASP A 87 -14.99 -6.74 25.65
CA ASP A 87 -15.40 -6.99 24.26
C ASP A 87 -15.12 -8.43 23.78
N LEU A 88 -14.03 -9.06 24.24
CA LEU A 88 -13.68 -10.46 23.96
C LEU A 88 -14.82 -11.46 24.29
N LEU A 89 -15.63 -11.18 25.33
CA LEU A 89 -16.75 -12.03 25.74
C LEU A 89 -17.90 -12.04 24.74
N VAL A 90 -18.06 -10.96 23.98
CA VAL A 90 -19.08 -10.81 22.94
C VAL A 90 -18.49 -11.14 21.56
N ALA A 91 -17.22 -10.80 21.35
CA ALA A 91 -16.52 -11.00 20.08
C ALA A 91 -16.41 -12.49 19.70
N ARG A 92 -15.98 -13.34 20.65
CA ARG A 92 -15.78 -14.79 20.40
C ARG A 92 -17.06 -15.54 20.03
N PRO A 93 -18.19 -15.43 20.78
CA PRO A 93 -19.41 -16.14 20.43
C PRO A 93 -20.04 -15.67 19.11
N LEU A 94 -19.83 -14.41 18.72
CA LEU A 94 -20.35 -13.84 17.48
C LEU A 94 -19.41 -14.02 16.27
N GLY A 95 -18.25 -14.68 16.46
CA GLY A 95 -17.32 -15.00 15.38
C GLY A 95 -16.50 -13.81 14.88
N PHE A 96 -16.30 -12.77 15.69
CA PHE A 96 -15.38 -11.69 15.33
C PHE A 96 -13.93 -12.16 15.50
N GLU A 97 -13.24 -12.32 14.37
CA GLU A 97 -11.82 -12.69 14.30
C GLU A 97 -10.94 -11.47 14.02
N ALA A 98 -9.64 -11.58 14.28
CA ALA A 98 -8.70 -10.51 13.98
C ALA A 98 -8.64 -10.25 12.46
N ALA A 99 -8.74 -8.99 12.05
CA ALA A 99 -8.55 -8.59 10.67
C ALA A 99 -7.06 -8.55 10.34
N GLU A 100 -6.71 -8.89 9.10
CA GLU A 100 -5.35 -8.83 8.59
C GLU A 100 -4.95 -7.37 8.29
N TYR A 101 -3.69 -7.04 8.55
CA TYR A 101 -3.13 -5.75 8.14
C TYR A 101 -2.83 -5.74 6.65
N PHE A 102 -2.97 -4.57 6.03
CA PHE A 102 -2.52 -4.33 4.67
C PHE A 102 -1.04 -3.96 4.72
N GLU A 103 -0.19 -4.97 4.79
CA GLU A 103 1.27 -4.85 4.69
C GLU A 103 1.72 -5.27 3.29
N ILE A 104 2.67 -4.52 2.71
CA ILE A 104 3.54 -5.08 1.68
C ILE A 104 4.55 -5.95 2.45
N ASP A 105 4.97 -7.09 1.90
CA ASP A 105 5.92 -8.05 2.47
C ASP A 105 7.32 -7.45 2.76
N ASP A 106 7.41 -6.46 3.64
CA ASP A 106 8.66 -6.00 4.21
C ASP A 106 8.78 -6.58 5.61
N ALA A 107 9.30 -7.82 5.66
CA ALA A 107 9.57 -8.53 6.91
C ALA A 107 10.47 -7.72 7.87
N ALA A 108 11.20 -6.71 7.36
CA ALA A 108 12.04 -5.81 8.16
C ALA A 108 11.23 -4.82 9.03
N ALA A 109 9.99 -4.50 8.66
CA ALA A 109 9.13 -3.59 9.44
C ALA A 109 8.48 -4.26 10.66
N ARG A 110 8.51 -5.61 10.75
CA ARG A 110 7.95 -6.39 11.87
C ARG A 110 8.88 -6.50 13.08
N VAL A 111 10.06 -5.87 13.05
CA VAL A 111 10.97 -5.88 14.20
C VAL A 111 10.40 -4.96 15.27
N THR A 112 9.65 -5.56 16.20
CA THR A 112 9.28 -4.89 17.44
C THR A 112 10.56 -4.54 18.19
N PRO A 113 10.75 -3.28 18.62
CA PRO A 113 11.90 -2.94 19.46
C PRO A 113 11.78 -3.71 20.77
N THR A 114 12.62 -4.73 20.94
CA THR A 114 12.77 -5.44 22.21
C THR A 114 13.35 -4.48 23.22
N VAL A 115 12.48 -3.82 23.98
CA VAL A 115 12.89 -3.11 25.19
C VAL A 115 13.37 -4.16 26.19
N GLY A 116 14.69 -4.31 26.27
CA GLY A 116 15.35 -5.11 27.28
C GLY A 116 15.03 -4.52 28.65
N LEU A 117 14.14 -5.18 29.40
CA LEU A 117 13.97 -4.92 30.82
C LEU A 117 15.27 -5.36 31.51
N ARG A 118 16.01 -4.38 32.04
CA ARG A 118 17.10 -4.58 32.98
C ARG A 118 16.57 -4.51 34.40
#